data_AF-A0A7C2QMN3-F1
#
_entry.id   AF-A0A7C2QMN3-F1
#
_cell.length_a   1.000
_cell.length_b   1.000
_cell.length_c   1.000
_cell.angle_alpha   90.00
_cell.angle_beta   90.00
_cell.angle_gamma   90.00
#
_symmetry.space_group_name_H-M   'P 1'
#
loop_
_entity.id
_entity.type
_entity.pdbx_description
1 polymer ?
#
loop_
_entity_poly.entity_id
_entity_poly.type
_entity_poly.pdbx_seq_one_letter_code
_entity_poly.pdbx_strand_id
1 'polypeptide(L)'
;MVIDTLSLYEKLKENMDPAAAEKLAQALATSLVQIEQSVRQATEGRLSRVEQALETLVRVTQEHSHEIAELRQASRENALAIAELSKTVQENTSAIAELRQTVSGLVEVTQRHSQEIVELRQMVQENTSAIAELRQMVQENTSAIAELRQTVSGLMEVTQRHSQEIVELRQMVQENTSAIAELRQMVQENTSAIAELRQTVSGLMEVTQRHSQEIAELRQAVRELVETTKKHGQVLRRLELDQQDIRKQLGGLAMAFGYRLEDDAYLALPRLLKQDYGIEVQGRLKRDYLVDRQGNYLEVNILGEGVREGETITIVGESKAQLSANEIDRFLRRKVRRLQGVYPNLFPIIVTYMTTSPDVLEHARQRGVAVYFSYDFRQP
;
A
#
# COMPACT_ATOMS: atom_id res chain seq x y z
N MET A 1 109.50 -48.63 162.38
CA MET A 1 110.54 -49.69 162.45
C MET A 1 111.21 -49.53 163.80
N VAL A 2 110.95 -50.41 164.79
CA VAL A 2 111.44 -50.18 166.16
C VAL A 2 112.93 -50.49 166.21
N ILE A 3 113.77 -49.46 166.32
CA ILE A 3 115.21 -49.64 166.45
C ILE A 3 115.52 -49.92 167.92
N ASP A 4 116.25 -51.01 168.15
CA ASP A 4 116.71 -51.41 169.47
C ASP A 4 117.87 -50.50 169.91
N THR A 5 117.52 -49.38 170.56
CA THR A 5 118.47 -48.38 171.06
C THR A 5 119.46 -48.97 172.08
N LEU A 6 119.10 -50.09 172.72
CA LEU A 6 119.93 -50.80 173.67
C LEU A 6 121.14 -51.44 172.96
N SER A 7 120.90 -52.13 171.84
CA SER A 7 121.95 -52.75 171.02
C SER A 7 122.93 -51.72 170.44
N LEU A 8 122.44 -50.53 170.09
CA LEU A 8 123.27 -49.45 169.55
C LEU A 8 124.20 -48.86 170.64
N TYR A 9 123.69 -48.69 171.86
CA TYR A 9 124.46 -48.21 173.01
C TYR A 9 125.56 -49.21 173.41
N GLU A 10 125.24 -50.51 173.47
CA GLU A 10 126.22 -51.56 173.81
C GLU A 10 127.42 -51.57 172.85
N LYS A 11 127.18 -51.48 171.53
CA LYS A 11 128.26 -51.43 170.53
C LYS A 11 129.11 -50.16 170.59
N LEU A 12 128.52 -49.01 170.96
CA LEU A 12 129.26 -47.75 171.10
C LEU A 12 130.14 -47.73 172.36
N LYS A 13 129.69 -48.38 173.44
CA LYS A 13 130.41 -48.48 174.71
C LYS A 13 131.70 -49.31 174.63
N GLU A 14 131.83 -50.22 173.66
CA GLU A 14 133.06 -51.01 173.45
C GLU A 14 134.26 -50.16 173.00
N ASN A 15 134.02 -49.03 172.31
CA ASN A 15 135.09 -48.25 171.67
C ASN A 15 135.16 -46.79 172.16
N MET A 16 134.34 -46.40 173.14
CA MET A 16 134.19 -45.02 173.60
C MET A 16 133.87 -44.96 175.09
N ASP A 17 134.05 -43.80 175.73
CA ASP A 17 133.61 -43.58 177.10
C ASP A 17 132.08 -43.80 177.23
N PRO A 18 131.57 -44.50 178.27
CA PRO A 18 130.14 -44.81 178.41
C PRO A 18 129.22 -43.59 178.36
N ALA A 19 129.65 -42.45 178.91
CA ALA A 19 128.84 -41.22 178.89
C ALA A 19 128.79 -40.58 177.49
N ALA A 20 129.84 -40.77 176.68
CA ALA A 20 129.85 -40.37 175.27
C ALA A 20 128.98 -41.31 174.41
N ALA A 21 129.04 -42.62 174.64
CA ALA A 21 128.22 -43.62 173.96
C ALA A 21 126.71 -43.41 174.20
N GLU A 22 126.31 -43.11 175.44
CA GLU A 22 124.91 -42.84 175.79
C GLU A 22 124.37 -41.58 175.11
N LYS A 23 125.13 -40.48 175.13
CA LYS A 23 124.76 -39.23 174.44
C LYS A 23 124.62 -39.41 172.95
N LEU A 24 125.51 -40.18 172.33
CA LEU A 24 125.50 -40.43 170.89
C LEU A 24 124.33 -41.35 170.49
N ALA A 25 124.05 -42.38 171.30
CA ALA A 25 122.88 -43.24 171.13
C ALA A 25 121.56 -42.48 171.30
N GLN A 26 121.45 -41.59 172.31
CA GLN A 26 120.28 -40.70 172.49
C GLN A 26 120.13 -39.70 171.33
N ALA A 27 121.22 -39.10 170.85
CA ALA A 27 121.19 -38.17 169.72
C ALA A 27 120.75 -38.87 168.41
N LEU A 28 121.21 -40.10 168.18
CA LEU A 28 120.80 -40.93 167.06
C LEU A 28 119.35 -41.38 167.18
N ALA A 29 118.90 -41.82 168.36
CA ALA A 29 117.50 -42.17 168.61
C ALA A 29 116.57 -40.97 168.38
N THR A 30 116.97 -39.79 168.86
CA THR A 30 116.20 -38.54 168.67
C THR A 30 116.15 -38.16 167.19
N SER A 31 117.29 -38.23 166.48
CA SER A 31 117.33 -38.00 165.02
C SER A 31 116.47 -39.00 164.26
N LEU A 32 116.47 -40.27 164.65
CA LEU A 32 115.66 -41.31 164.01
C LEU A 32 114.17 -41.11 164.23
N VAL A 33 113.75 -40.74 165.43
CA VAL A 33 112.34 -40.39 165.71
C VAL A 33 111.93 -39.15 164.91
N GLN A 34 112.80 -38.14 164.81
CA GLN A 34 112.56 -36.96 163.98
C GLN A 34 112.46 -37.30 162.48
N ILE A 35 113.31 -38.22 162.00
CA ILE A 35 113.25 -38.73 160.62
C ILE A 35 111.97 -39.53 160.40
N GLU A 36 111.59 -40.43 161.31
CA GLU A 36 110.37 -41.24 161.18
C GLU A 36 109.11 -40.36 161.21
N GLN A 37 109.07 -39.33 162.07
CA GLN A 37 108.00 -38.33 162.09
C GLN A 37 107.98 -37.49 160.81
N SER A 38 109.14 -37.03 160.34
CA SER A 38 109.23 -36.22 159.11
C SER A 38 108.85 -37.02 157.87
N VAL A 39 109.30 -38.28 157.79
CA VAL A 39 108.92 -39.22 156.73
C VAL A 39 107.43 -39.48 156.80
N ARG A 40 106.87 -39.75 157.98
CA ARG A 40 105.44 -39.98 158.16
C ARG A 40 104.61 -38.78 157.72
N GLN A 41 104.94 -37.57 158.18
CA GLN A 41 104.29 -36.34 157.76
C GLN A 41 104.42 -36.09 156.25
N ALA A 42 105.61 -36.32 155.68
CA ALA A 42 105.83 -36.19 154.24
C ALA A 42 105.01 -37.24 153.46
N THR A 43 104.89 -38.47 153.95
CA THR A 43 104.08 -39.52 153.33
C THR A 43 102.60 -39.23 153.44
N GLU A 44 102.09 -38.84 154.62
CA GLU A 44 100.68 -38.48 154.83
C GLU A 44 100.32 -37.23 154.01
N GLY A 45 101.20 -36.22 153.96
CA GLY A 45 101.01 -35.04 153.13
C GLY A 45 101.03 -35.33 151.63
N ARG A 46 101.89 -36.25 151.17
CA ARG A 46 101.88 -36.74 149.78
C ARG A 46 100.64 -37.57 149.49
N LEU A 47 100.22 -38.43 150.42
CA LEU A 47 99.03 -39.26 150.28
C LEU A 47 97.78 -38.38 150.16
N SER A 48 97.63 -37.39 151.04
CA SER A 48 96.52 -36.44 151.01
C SER A 48 96.48 -35.63 149.70
N ARG A 49 97.64 -35.20 149.18
CA ARG A 49 97.70 -34.55 147.85
C ARG A 49 97.30 -35.49 146.72
N VAL A 50 97.69 -36.76 146.80
CA VAL A 50 97.33 -37.80 145.82
C VAL A 50 95.83 -38.10 145.89
N GLU A 51 95.25 -38.20 147.09
CA GLU A 51 93.82 -38.37 147.30
C GLU A 51 93.01 -37.19 146.74
N GLN A 52 93.42 -35.95 147.02
CA GLN A 52 92.79 -34.75 146.44
C GLN A 52 92.91 -34.70 144.90
N ALA A 53 94.06 -35.09 144.35
CA ALA A 53 94.24 -35.20 142.90
C ALA A 53 93.35 -36.29 142.29
N LEU A 54 93.19 -37.43 142.98
CA LEU A 54 92.30 -38.52 142.59
C LEU A 54 90.83 -38.08 142.64
N GLU A 55 90.38 -37.41 143.70
CA GLU A 55 89.03 -36.86 143.79
C GLU A 55 88.75 -35.86 142.66
N THR A 56 89.71 -34.98 142.38
CA THR A 56 89.59 -34.01 141.28
C THR A 56 89.51 -34.72 139.93
N LEU A 57 90.36 -35.73 139.70
CA LEU A 57 90.34 -36.53 138.48
C LEU A 57 89.02 -37.29 138.31
N VAL A 58 88.49 -37.89 139.38
CA VAL A 58 87.20 -38.59 139.35
C VAL A 58 86.08 -37.62 138.99
N ARG A 59 86.05 -36.43 139.60
CA ARG A 59 85.05 -35.40 139.28
C ARG A 59 85.12 -34.96 137.82
N VAL A 60 86.31 -34.62 137.32
CA VAL A 60 86.51 -34.22 135.91
C VAL A 60 86.14 -35.37 134.96
N THR A 61 86.46 -36.62 135.33
CA THR A 61 86.08 -37.79 134.53
C THR A 61 84.56 -37.98 134.49
N GLN A 62 83.85 -37.71 135.59
CA GLN A 62 82.39 -37.74 135.64
C GLN A 62 81.78 -36.63 134.79
N GLU A 63 82.30 -35.40 134.89
CA GLU A 63 81.89 -34.25 134.07
C GLU A 63 82.08 -34.54 132.57
N HIS A 64 83.27 -34.96 132.15
CA HIS A 64 83.52 -35.36 130.76
C HIS A 64 82.64 -36.55 130.33
N SER A 65 82.36 -37.51 131.22
CA SER A 65 81.46 -38.62 130.90
C SER A 65 80.04 -38.14 130.62
N HIS A 66 79.58 -37.10 131.33
CA HIS A 66 78.30 -36.46 131.09
C HIS A 66 78.28 -35.69 129.76
N GLU A 67 79.29 -34.84 129.50
CA GLU A 67 79.43 -34.11 128.24
C GLU A 67 79.51 -35.05 127.03
N ILE A 68 80.26 -36.16 127.14
CA ILE A 68 80.33 -37.19 126.09
C ILE A 68 78.95 -37.84 125.87
N ALA A 69 78.14 -38.03 126.92
CA ALA A 69 76.80 -38.57 126.79
C ALA A 69 75.87 -37.61 126.05
N GLU A 70 75.92 -36.30 126.37
CA GLU A 70 75.17 -35.25 125.67
C GLU A 70 75.59 -35.12 124.21
N LEU A 71 76.90 -35.07 123.92
CA LEU A 71 77.41 -35.02 122.55
C LEU A 71 76.99 -36.24 121.74
N ARG A 72 76.99 -37.44 122.34
CA ARG A 72 76.48 -38.65 121.70
C ARG A 72 74.98 -38.55 121.42
N GLN A 73 74.21 -37.93 122.31
CA GLN A 73 72.79 -37.71 122.08
C GLN A 73 72.55 -36.73 120.94
N ALA A 74 73.19 -35.56 120.96
CA ALA A 74 73.11 -34.59 119.87
C ALA A 74 73.58 -35.18 118.53
N SER A 75 74.63 -36.01 118.54
CA SER A 75 75.09 -36.71 117.34
C SER A 75 74.07 -37.71 116.81
N ARG A 76 73.34 -38.43 117.70
CA ARG A 76 72.23 -39.31 117.30
C ARG A 76 71.07 -38.52 116.70
N GLU A 77 70.68 -37.40 117.33
CA GLU A 77 69.62 -36.53 116.83
C GLU A 77 69.97 -35.94 115.45
N ASN A 78 71.21 -35.49 115.26
CA ASN A 78 71.71 -35.05 113.97
C ASN A 78 71.73 -36.17 112.93
N ALA A 79 72.12 -37.39 113.31
CA ALA A 79 72.10 -38.53 112.39
C ALA A 79 70.68 -38.86 111.91
N LEU A 80 69.68 -38.77 112.80
CA LEU A 80 68.28 -38.93 112.44
C LEU A 80 67.79 -37.80 111.52
N ALA A 81 68.10 -36.54 111.83
CA ALA A 81 67.75 -35.40 110.99
C ALA A 81 68.38 -35.48 109.59
N ILE A 82 69.65 -35.91 109.50
CA ILE A 82 70.34 -36.13 108.22
C ILE A 82 69.67 -37.25 107.43
N ALA A 83 69.24 -38.34 108.09
CA ALA A 83 68.54 -39.43 107.43
C ALA A 83 67.18 -38.97 106.87
N GLU A 84 66.43 -38.17 107.63
CA GLU A 84 65.16 -37.60 107.19
C GLU A 84 65.34 -36.63 106.01
N LEU A 85 66.31 -35.71 106.11
CA LEU A 85 66.65 -34.81 105.00
C LEU A 85 67.09 -35.57 103.75
N SER A 86 67.88 -36.63 103.92
CA SER A 86 68.33 -37.49 102.81
C SER A 86 67.14 -38.17 102.12
N LYS A 87 66.15 -38.62 102.89
CA LYS A 87 64.90 -39.16 102.34
C LYS A 87 64.12 -38.11 101.55
N THR A 88 63.95 -36.91 102.09
CA THR A 88 63.26 -35.81 101.39
C THR A 88 64.00 -35.39 100.11
N VAL A 89 65.33 -35.35 100.13
CA VAL A 89 66.14 -35.07 98.92
C VAL A 89 65.93 -36.14 97.86
N GLN A 90 65.85 -37.42 98.26
CA GLN A 90 65.56 -38.52 97.33
C GLN A 90 64.17 -38.38 96.72
N GLU A 91 63.14 -38.12 97.53
CA GLU A 91 61.76 -37.91 97.06
C GLU A 91 61.67 -36.72 96.08
N ASN A 92 62.31 -35.59 96.41
CA ASN A 92 62.37 -34.42 95.53
C ASN A 92 63.10 -34.72 94.22
N THR A 93 64.18 -35.52 94.27
CA THR A 93 64.93 -35.90 93.06
C THR A 93 64.06 -36.74 92.12
N SER A 94 63.28 -37.69 92.68
CA SER A 94 62.31 -38.47 91.92
C SER A 94 61.21 -37.59 91.32
N ALA A 95 60.62 -36.68 92.10
CA ALA A 95 59.60 -35.75 91.61
C ALA A 95 60.13 -34.84 90.48
N ILE A 96 61.37 -34.35 90.60
CA ILE A 96 62.02 -33.56 89.54
C ILE A 96 62.23 -34.39 88.27
N ALA A 97 62.57 -35.68 88.39
CA ALA A 97 62.71 -36.56 87.23
C ALA A 97 61.36 -36.76 86.50
N GLU A 98 60.27 -36.99 87.24
CA GLU A 98 58.93 -37.09 86.67
C GLU A 98 58.50 -35.78 86.01
N LEU A 99 58.73 -34.64 86.66
CA LEU A 99 58.45 -33.32 86.08
C LEU A 99 59.24 -33.10 84.78
N ARG A 100 60.52 -33.48 84.73
CA ARG A 100 61.31 -33.38 83.48
C ARG A 100 60.73 -34.25 82.36
N GLN A 101 60.26 -35.45 82.66
CA GLN A 101 59.61 -36.31 81.68
C GLN A 101 58.32 -35.70 81.16
N THR A 102 57.47 -35.15 82.03
CA THR A 102 56.23 -34.48 81.61
C THR A 102 56.51 -33.24 80.76
N VAL A 103 57.50 -32.42 81.13
CA VAL A 103 57.92 -31.26 80.34
C VAL A 103 58.44 -31.68 78.96
N SER A 104 59.23 -32.75 78.87
CA SER A 104 59.68 -33.31 77.59
C SER A 104 58.50 -33.69 76.69
N GLY A 105 57.50 -34.39 77.25
CA GLY A 105 56.29 -34.75 76.51
C GLY A 105 55.49 -33.54 76.03
N LEU A 106 55.38 -32.49 76.84
CA LEU A 106 54.72 -31.23 76.45
C LEU A 106 55.46 -30.50 75.33
N VAL A 107 56.80 -30.53 75.33
CA VAL A 107 57.61 -29.95 74.24
C VAL A 107 57.35 -30.69 72.92
N GLU A 108 57.34 -32.02 72.93
CA GLU A 108 57.05 -32.82 71.73
C GLU A 108 55.64 -32.56 71.18
N VAL A 109 54.63 -32.49 72.05
CA VAL A 109 53.25 -32.15 71.65
C VAL A 109 53.18 -30.74 71.07
N THR A 110 53.86 -29.77 71.69
CA THR A 110 53.91 -28.38 71.22
C THR A 110 54.57 -28.28 69.84
N GLN A 111 55.65 -29.05 69.62
CA GLN A 111 56.31 -29.11 68.32
C GLN A 111 55.39 -29.71 67.25
N ARG A 112 54.66 -30.80 67.57
CA ARG A 112 53.68 -31.40 66.66
C ARG A 112 52.57 -30.42 66.28
N HIS A 113 51.96 -29.77 67.28
CA HIS A 113 50.93 -28.75 67.02
C HIS A 113 51.47 -27.58 66.20
N SER A 114 52.73 -27.18 66.42
CA SER A 114 53.36 -26.12 65.61
C SER A 114 53.48 -26.52 64.14
N GLN A 115 53.80 -27.78 63.87
CA GLN A 115 53.85 -28.33 62.51
C GLN A 115 52.47 -28.35 61.86
N GLU A 116 51.45 -28.87 62.57
CA GLU A 116 50.07 -28.93 62.10
C GLU A 116 49.50 -27.53 61.82
N ILE A 117 49.84 -26.52 62.64
CA ILE A 117 49.45 -25.13 62.40
C ILE A 117 50.05 -24.58 61.11
N VAL A 118 51.30 -24.93 60.78
CA VAL A 118 51.93 -24.50 59.53
C VAL A 118 51.23 -25.13 58.32
N GLU A 119 50.92 -26.43 58.38
CA GLU A 119 50.19 -27.13 57.33
C GLU A 119 48.77 -26.57 57.14
N LEU A 120 48.05 -26.30 58.24
CA LEU A 120 46.73 -25.67 58.20
C LEU A 120 46.78 -24.27 57.59
N ARG A 121 47.81 -23.48 57.91
CA ARG A 121 47.99 -22.14 57.30
C ARG A 121 48.22 -22.22 55.81
N GLN A 122 49.01 -23.20 55.36
CA GLN A 122 49.25 -23.43 53.93
C GLN A 122 47.94 -23.79 53.20
N MET A 123 47.17 -24.74 53.74
CA MET A 123 45.87 -25.11 53.16
C MET A 123 44.88 -23.94 53.14
N VAL A 124 44.85 -23.11 54.19
CA VAL A 124 44.01 -21.91 54.23
C VAL A 124 44.44 -20.90 53.17
N GLN A 125 45.74 -20.72 52.93
CA GLN A 125 46.24 -19.84 51.88
C GLN A 125 45.85 -20.34 50.48
N GLU A 126 46.01 -21.63 50.21
CA GLU A 126 45.61 -22.26 48.95
C GLU A 126 44.10 -22.12 48.69
N ASN A 127 43.28 -22.40 49.70
CA ASN A 127 41.83 -22.21 49.61
C ASN A 127 41.46 -20.74 49.38
N THR A 128 42.19 -19.81 50.00
CA THR A 128 41.95 -18.36 49.80
C THR A 128 42.23 -17.95 48.36
N SER A 129 43.33 -18.45 47.76
CA SER A 129 43.64 -18.21 46.35
C SER A 129 42.59 -18.82 45.42
N ALA A 130 42.18 -20.07 45.66
CA ALA A 130 41.15 -20.73 44.87
C ALA A 130 39.79 -19.98 44.95
N ILE A 131 39.42 -19.47 46.13
CA ILE A 131 38.22 -18.63 46.30
C ILE A 131 38.35 -17.33 45.50
N ALA A 132 39.53 -16.71 45.46
CA ALA A 132 39.75 -15.49 44.68
C ALA A 132 39.57 -15.74 43.17
N GLU A 133 40.13 -16.83 42.64
CA GLU A 133 39.97 -17.24 41.24
C GLU A 133 38.50 -17.54 40.90
N LEU A 134 37.80 -18.30 41.76
CA LEU A 134 36.37 -18.56 41.59
C LEU A 134 35.54 -17.27 41.57
N ARG A 135 35.86 -16.30 42.44
CA ARG A 135 35.19 -15.00 42.45
C ARG A 135 35.41 -14.23 41.16
N GLN A 136 36.62 -14.26 40.60
CA GLN A 136 36.92 -13.63 39.32
C GLN A 136 36.10 -14.27 38.19
N MET A 137 36.09 -15.60 38.10
CA MET A 137 35.29 -16.31 37.09
C MET A 137 33.79 -16.02 37.22
N VAL A 138 33.28 -15.93 38.45
CA VAL A 138 31.87 -15.54 38.69
C VAL A 138 31.60 -14.11 38.21
N GLN A 139 32.53 -13.19 38.43
CA GLN A 139 32.40 -11.80 37.94
C GLN A 139 32.40 -11.74 36.41
N GLU A 140 33.31 -12.46 35.74
CA GLU A 140 33.38 -12.54 34.28
C GLU A 140 32.09 -13.14 33.68
N ASN A 141 31.60 -14.23 34.26
CA ASN A 141 30.33 -14.83 33.86
C ASN A 141 29.14 -13.89 34.09
N THR A 142 29.15 -13.13 35.17
CA THR A 142 28.09 -12.14 35.45
C THR A 142 28.05 -11.04 34.38
N SER A 143 29.23 -10.53 33.97
CA SER A 143 29.34 -9.56 32.89
C SER A 143 28.88 -10.14 31.55
N ALA A 144 29.31 -11.36 31.21
CA ALA A 144 28.87 -12.03 29.98
C ALA A 144 27.35 -12.26 29.93
N ILE A 145 26.74 -12.63 31.07
CA ILE A 145 25.28 -12.75 31.19
C ILE A 145 24.59 -11.39 30.97
N ALA A 146 25.16 -10.29 31.47
CA ALA A 146 24.61 -8.96 31.26
C ALA A 146 24.64 -8.55 29.78
N GLU A 147 25.74 -8.81 29.07
CA GLU A 147 25.86 -8.57 27.63
C GLU A 147 24.87 -9.41 26.83
N LEU A 148 24.74 -10.71 27.16
CA LEU A 148 23.75 -11.59 26.53
C LEU A 148 22.31 -11.12 26.76
N ARG A 149 21.99 -10.59 27.93
CA ARG A 149 20.66 -10.01 28.19
C ARG A 149 20.39 -8.79 27.31
N GLN A 150 21.39 -7.94 27.10
CA GLN A 150 21.27 -6.77 26.23
C GLN A 150 21.07 -7.18 24.76
N THR A 151 21.81 -8.17 24.27
CA THR A 151 21.64 -8.67 22.90
C THR A 151 20.26 -9.30 22.69
N VAL A 152 19.77 -10.10 23.65
CA VAL A 152 18.41 -10.65 23.62
C VAL A 152 17.36 -9.55 23.59
N SER A 153 17.51 -8.49 24.40
CA SER A 153 16.60 -7.34 24.37
C SER A 153 16.56 -6.68 23.00
N GLY A 154 17.73 -6.44 22.38
CA GLY A 154 17.80 -5.87 21.03
C GLY A 154 17.15 -6.76 19.96
N LEU A 155 17.33 -8.08 20.06
CA LEU A 155 16.66 -9.03 19.16
C LEU A 155 15.13 -9.04 19.34
N MET A 156 14.64 -8.86 20.56
CA MET A 156 13.19 -8.74 20.81
C MET A 156 12.61 -7.49 20.15
N GLU A 157 13.28 -6.34 20.26
CA GLU A 157 12.84 -5.10 19.59
C GLU A 157 12.81 -5.23 18.06
N VAL A 158 13.86 -5.83 17.47
CA VAL A 158 13.90 -6.10 16.03
C VAL A 158 12.76 -7.05 15.62
N THR A 159 12.52 -8.09 16.40
CA THR A 159 11.44 -9.06 16.16
C THR A 159 10.06 -8.38 16.22
N GLN A 160 9.86 -7.47 17.17
CA GLN A 160 8.62 -6.71 17.28
C GLN A 160 8.40 -5.80 16.07
N ARG A 161 9.46 -5.10 15.61
CA ARG A 161 9.41 -4.26 14.40
C ARG A 161 9.06 -5.08 13.15
N HIS A 162 9.76 -6.19 12.91
CA HIS A 162 9.43 -7.07 11.79
C HIS A 162 8.01 -7.62 11.87
N SER A 163 7.50 -7.91 13.07
CA SER A 163 6.12 -8.36 13.25
C SER A 163 5.11 -7.28 12.83
N GLN A 164 5.38 -6.01 13.12
CA GLN A 164 4.56 -4.87 12.67
C GLN A 164 4.63 -4.70 11.14
N GLU A 165 5.83 -4.72 10.57
CA GLU A 165 6.03 -4.64 9.11
C GLU A 165 5.30 -5.77 8.36
N ILE A 166 5.29 -6.99 8.91
CA ILE A 166 4.54 -8.12 8.33
C ILE A 166 3.03 -7.85 8.34
N VAL A 167 2.50 -7.23 9.40
CA VAL A 167 1.07 -6.87 9.47
C VAL A 167 0.73 -5.82 8.41
N GLU A 168 1.56 -4.79 8.26
CA GLU A 168 1.39 -3.76 7.23
C GLU A 168 1.47 -4.34 5.81
N LEU A 169 2.45 -5.22 5.54
CA LEU A 169 2.56 -5.93 4.27
C LEU A 169 1.34 -6.80 3.98
N ARG A 170 0.80 -7.50 4.99
CA ARG A 170 -0.43 -8.30 4.83
C ARG A 170 -1.63 -7.43 4.48
N GLN A 171 -1.76 -6.25 5.10
CA GLN A 171 -2.82 -5.29 4.81
C GLN A 171 -2.72 -4.80 3.35
N MET A 172 -1.53 -4.38 2.90
CA MET A 172 -1.32 -3.96 1.51
C MET A 172 -1.58 -5.09 0.50
N VAL A 173 -1.19 -6.32 0.83
CA VAL A 173 -1.50 -7.49 -0.01
C VAL A 173 -3.00 -7.71 -0.12
N GLN A 174 -3.75 -7.55 0.97
CA GLN A 174 -5.20 -7.69 0.98
C GLN A 174 -5.87 -6.61 0.12
N GLU A 175 -5.44 -5.35 0.26
CA GLU A 175 -5.93 -4.23 -0.55
C GLU A 175 -5.67 -4.44 -2.05
N ASN A 176 -4.45 -4.83 -2.41
CA ASN A 176 -4.10 -5.18 -3.78
C ASN A 176 -4.94 -6.36 -4.31
N THR A 177 -5.21 -7.35 -3.46
CA THR A 177 -6.05 -8.50 -3.84
C THR A 177 -7.48 -8.06 -4.17
N SER A 178 -8.06 -7.16 -3.36
CA SER A 178 -9.37 -6.57 -3.64
C SER A 178 -9.37 -5.74 -4.93
N ALA A 179 -8.37 -4.88 -5.12
CA ALA A 179 -8.25 -4.07 -6.34
C ALA A 179 -8.12 -4.95 -7.60
N ILE A 180 -7.38 -6.05 -7.53
CA ILE A 180 -7.28 -7.03 -8.62
C ILE A 180 -8.64 -7.69 -8.89
N ALA A 181 -9.42 -7.99 -7.85
CA ALA A 181 -10.76 -8.57 -8.02
C ALA A 181 -11.71 -7.59 -8.74
N GLU A 182 -11.71 -6.31 -8.36
CA GLU A 182 -12.50 -5.27 -9.02
C GLU A 182 -12.09 -5.07 -10.49
N LEU A 183 -10.77 -5.00 -10.76
CA LEU A 183 -10.26 -4.93 -12.13
C LEU A 183 -10.67 -6.13 -12.97
N ARG A 184 -10.65 -7.34 -12.41
CA ARG A 184 -11.13 -8.54 -13.10
C ARG A 184 -12.61 -8.45 -13.44
N GLN A 185 -13.44 -7.93 -12.54
CA GLN A 185 -14.86 -7.72 -12.80
C GLN A 185 -15.08 -6.72 -13.94
N MET A 186 -14.42 -5.55 -13.90
CA MET A 186 -14.52 -4.56 -14.97
C MET A 186 -14.06 -5.12 -16.33
N VAL A 187 -12.99 -5.93 -16.35
CA VAL A 187 -12.54 -6.61 -17.58
C VAL A 187 -13.60 -7.57 -18.09
N GLN A 188 -14.28 -8.30 -17.22
CA GLN A 188 -15.37 -9.21 -17.61
C GLN A 188 -16.57 -8.44 -18.19
N GLU A 189 -16.99 -7.35 -17.54
CA GLU A 189 -18.06 -6.47 -18.02
C GLU A 189 -17.74 -5.87 -19.40
N ASN A 190 -16.52 -5.34 -19.57
CA ASN A 190 -16.04 -4.84 -20.86
C ASN A 190 -16.00 -5.94 -21.94
N THR A 191 -15.60 -7.15 -21.56
CA THR A 191 -15.58 -8.29 -22.50
C THR A 191 -17.00 -8.62 -22.98
N SER A 192 -17.99 -8.62 -22.09
CA SER A 192 -19.40 -8.80 -22.45
C SER A 192 -19.91 -7.67 -23.33
N ALA A 193 -19.63 -6.42 -22.99
CA ALA A 193 -20.02 -5.26 -23.80
C ALA A 193 -19.42 -5.30 -25.21
N ILE A 194 -18.15 -5.72 -25.35
CA ILE A 194 -17.50 -5.92 -26.64
C ILE A 194 -18.20 -7.03 -27.44
N ALA A 195 -18.65 -8.10 -26.79
CA ALA A 195 -19.40 -9.18 -27.45
C ALA A 195 -20.75 -8.68 -28.00
N GLU A 196 -21.50 -7.91 -27.21
CA GLU A 196 -22.77 -7.30 -27.65
C GLU A 196 -22.57 -6.31 -28.81
N LEU A 197 -21.54 -5.46 -28.73
CA LEU A 197 -21.19 -4.55 -29.82
C LEU A 197 -20.83 -5.31 -31.09
N ARG A 198 -20.08 -6.41 -30.99
CA ARG A 198 -19.78 -7.27 -32.15
C ARG A 198 -21.05 -7.84 -32.78
N GLN A 199 -22.00 -8.29 -31.98
CA GLN A 199 -23.29 -8.78 -32.49
C GLN A 199 -24.08 -7.67 -33.18
N THR A 200 -24.12 -6.47 -32.59
CA THR A 200 -24.78 -5.29 -33.17
C THR A 200 -24.16 -4.91 -34.51
N VAL A 201 -22.82 -4.87 -34.59
CA VAL A 201 -22.09 -4.61 -35.84
C VAL A 201 -22.42 -5.67 -36.89
N SER A 202 -22.45 -6.95 -36.53
CA SER A 202 -22.84 -8.02 -37.45
C SER A 202 -24.26 -7.81 -38.00
N GLY A 203 -25.23 -7.47 -37.14
CA GLY A 203 -26.60 -7.17 -37.57
C GLY A 203 -26.68 -5.95 -38.51
N LEU A 204 -25.91 -4.90 -38.23
CA LEU A 204 -25.82 -3.73 -39.12
C LEU A 204 -25.20 -4.07 -40.48
N MET A 205 -24.21 -4.97 -40.52
CA MET A 205 -23.63 -5.45 -41.78
C MET A 205 -24.68 -6.19 -42.62
N GLU A 206 -25.49 -7.05 -42.02
CA GLU A 206 -26.58 -7.74 -42.71
C GLU A 206 -27.63 -6.76 -43.27
N VAL A 207 -28.04 -5.78 -42.46
CA VAL A 207 -28.98 -4.72 -42.91
C VAL A 207 -28.37 -3.91 -44.07
N THR A 208 -27.09 -3.55 -43.97
CA THR A 208 -26.39 -2.82 -45.03
C THR A 208 -26.32 -3.63 -46.32
N GLN A 209 -26.10 -4.94 -46.21
CA GLN A 209 -26.09 -5.84 -47.37
C GLN A 209 -27.48 -5.96 -48.00
N ARG A 210 -28.55 -6.04 -47.19
CA ARG A 210 -29.94 -6.03 -47.68
C ARG A 210 -30.27 -4.71 -48.40
N HIS A 211 -29.97 -3.56 -47.79
CA HIS A 211 -30.16 -2.27 -48.44
C HIS A 211 -29.36 -2.16 -49.75
N SER A 212 -28.15 -2.72 -49.80
CA SER A 212 -27.35 -2.74 -51.04
C SER A 212 -28.03 -3.55 -52.15
N GLN A 213 -28.69 -4.66 -51.81
CA GLN A 213 -29.49 -5.46 -52.75
C GLN A 213 -30.75 -4.69 -53.21
N GLU A 214 -31.50 -4.11 -52.27
CA GLU A 214 -32.69 -3.30 -52.58
C GLU A 214 -32.35 -2.10 -53.48
N ILE A 215 -31.22 -1.42 -53.23
CA ILE A 215 -30.73 -0.34 -54.10
C ILE A 215 -30.41 -0.86 -55.50
N ALA A 216 -29.86 -2.07 -55.64
CA ALA A 216 -29.56 -2.67 -56.94
C ALA A 216 -30.85 -2.97 -57.72
N GLU A 217 -31.88 -3.52 -57.05
CA GLU A 217 -33.20 -3.77 -57.62
C GLU A 217 -33.89 -2.46 -58.03
N LEU A 218 -33.90 -1.45 -57.15
CA LEU A 218 -34.44 -0.13 -57.46
C LEU A 218 -33.73 0.50 -58.66
N ARG A 219 -32.40 0.39 -58.73
CA ARG A 219 -31.63 0.86 -59.90
C ARG A 219 -32.05 0.14 -61.18
N GLN A 220 -32.40 -1.13 -61.12
CA GLN A 220 -32.93 -1.87 -62.27
C GLN A 220 -34.33 -1.38 -62.66
N ALA A 221 -35.25 -1.26 -61.70
CA ALA A 221 -36.60 -0.75 -61.94
C ALA A 221 -36.57 0.67 -62.56
N VAL A 222 -35.68 1.54 -62.07
CA VAL A 222 -35.48 2.88 -62.65
C VAL A 222 -34.99 2.80 -64.09
N ARG A 223 -34.06 1.89 -64.43
CA ARG A 223 -33.61 1.70 -65.83
C ARG A 223 -34.76 1.27 -66.74
N GLU A 224 -35.60 0.34 -66.27
CA GLU A 224 -36.78 -0.13 -67.02
C GLU A 224 -37.81 0.98 -67.23
N LEU A 225 -38.05 1.81 -66.21
CA LEU A 225 -38.90 3.00 -66.32
C LEU A 225 -38.34 4.03 -67.31
N VAL A 226 -37.02 4.26 -67.32
CA VAL A 226 -36.37 5.15 -68.29
C VAL A 226 -36.54 4.63 -69.73
N GLU A 227 -36.37 3.33 -69.97
CA GLU A 227 -36.61 2.76 -71.29
C GLU A 227 -38.09 2.83 -71.69
N THR A 228 -39.01 2.60 -70.74
CA THR A 228 -40.45 2.70 -70.99
C THR A 228 -40.86 4.13 -71.32
N THR A 229 -40.37 5.13 -70.58
CA THR A 229 -40.62 6.55 -70.86
C THR A 229 -40.02 6.98 -72.20
N LYS A 230 -38.85 6.47 -72.57
CA LYS A 230 -38.27 6.68 -73.92
C LYS A 230 -39.17 6.12 -75.03
N LYS A 231 -39.72 4.92 -74.86
CA LYS A 231 -40.71 4.32 -75.77
C LYS A 231 -41.99 5.16 -75.85
N HIS A 232 -42.54 5.58 -74.71
CA HIS A 232 -43.71 6.47 -74.69
C HIS A 232 -43.42 7.79 -75.43
N GLY A 233 -42.24 8.39 -75.26
CA GLY A 233 -41.84 9.59 -75.99
C GLY A 233 -41.72 9.39 -77.51
N GLN A 234 -41.46 8.16 -77.99
CA GLN A 234 -41.52 7.85 -79.42
C GLN A 234 -42.97 7.72 -79.92
N VAL A 235 -43.84 7.08 -79.14
CA VAL A 235 -45.27 6.97 -79.45
C VAL A 235 -45.94 8.35 -79.51
N LEU A 236 -45.67 9.22 -78.54
CA LEU A 236 -46.19 10.59 -78.52
C LEU A 236 -45.77 11.40 -79.75
N ARG A 237 -44.50 11.29 -80.18
CA ARG A 237 -44.03 11.94 -81.42
C ARG A 237 -44.77 11.47 -82.66
N ARG A 238 -45.09 10.17 -82.74
CA ARG A 238 -45.87 9.62 -83.85
C ARG A 238 -47.31 10.16 -83.82
N LEU A 239 -47.92 10.18 -82.65
CA LEU A 239 -49.26 10.74 -82.45
C LEU A 239 -49.34 12.22 -82.84
N GLU A 240 -48.31 13.00 -82.53
CA GLU A 240 -48.22 14.42 -82.91
C GLU A 240 -48.19 14.61 -84.44
N LEU A 241 -47.42 13.79 -85.15
CA LEU A 241 -47.37 13.79 -86.61
C LEU A 241 -48.73 13.44 -87.22
N ASP A 242 -49.39 12.40 -86.69
CA ASP A 242 -50.72 11.98 -87.16
C ASP A 242 -51.77 13.10 -86.97
N GLN A 243 -51.72 13.85 -85.85
CA GLN A 243 -52.59 15.00 -85.64
C GLN A 243 -52.33 16.15 -86.62
N GLN A 244 -51.08 16.39 -87.01
CA GLN A 244 -50.76 17.43 -88.01
C GLN A 244 -51.35 17.10 -89.38
N ASP A 245 -51.31 15.83 -89.79
CA ASP A 245 -51.88 15.40 -91.07
C ASP A 245 -53.40 15.47 -91.08
N ILE A 246 -54.07 15.13 -89.97
CA ILE A 246 -55.53 15.33 -89.82
C ILE A 246 -55.89 16.82 -89.98
N ARG A 247 -55.13 17.73 -89.37
CA ARG A 247 -55.39 19.18 -89.50
C ARG A 247 -55.27 19.66 -90.95
N LYS A 248 -54.31 19.14 -91.73
CA LYS A 248 -54.19 19.48 -93.16
C LYS A 248 -55.39 18.98 -93.96
N GLN A 249 -55.85 17.76 -93.73
CA GLN A 249 -57.00 17.18 -94.43
C GLN A 249 -58.30 17.94 -94.14
N LEU A 250 -58.53 18.36 -92.89
CA LEU A 250 -59.70 19.17 -92.52
C LEU A 250 -59.68 20.56 -93.19
N GLY A 251 -58.50 21.16 -93.39
CA GLY A 251 -58.36 22.42 -94.12
C GLY A 251 -58.78 22.34 -95.60
N GLY A 252 -58.54 21.20 -96.26
CA GLY A 252 -58.94 20.98 -97.66
C GLY A 252 -60.45 20.82 -97.85
N LEU A 253 -61.16 20.21 -96.89
CA LEU A 253 -62.61 20.01 -96.96
C LEU A 253 -63.41 21.32 -96.81
N ALA A 254 -62.93 22.27 -96.02
CA ALA A 254 -63.62 23.54 -95.77
C ALA A 254 -63.75 24.42 -97.04
N MET A 255 -62.84 24.31 -98.01
CA MET A 255 -62.91 25.08 -99.26
C MET A 255 -64.00 24.60 -100.22
N ALA A 256 -64.24 23.28 -100.31
CA ALA A 256 -65.17 22.71 -101.29
C ALA A 256 -66.65 23.12 -101.04
N PHE A 257 -67.02 23.37 -99.79
CA PHE A 257 -68.38 23.81 -99.44
C PHE A 257 -68.68 25.28 -99.77
N GLY A 258 -67.65 26.13 -99.89
CA GLY A 258 -67.82 27.55 -100.22
C GLY A 258 -68.22 27.78 -101.69
N TYR A 259 -67.61 27.03 -102.61
CA TYR A 259 -67.86 27.19 -104.05
C TYR A 259 -69.29 26.82 -104.46
N ARG A 260 -69.87 25.76 -103.87
CA ARG A 260 -71.27 25.36 -104.17
C ARG A 260 -72.30 26.44 -103.85
N LEU A 261 -72.11 27.16 -102.73
CA LEU A 261 -73.04 28.21 -102.33
C LEU A 261 -73.00 29.41 -103.27
N GLU A 262 -71.82 29.71 -103.83
CA GLU A 262 -71.63 30.78 -104.82
C GLU A 262 -72.28 30.43 -106.16
N ASP A 263 -72.06 29.21 -106.64
CA ASP A 263 -72.60 28.75 -107.92
C ASP A 263 -74.14 28.76 -107.93
N ASP A 264 -74.78 28.27 -106.86
CA ASP A 264 -76.23 28.30 -106.72
C ASP A 264 -76.76 29.75 -106.65
N ALA A 265 -76.01 30.65 -105.99
CA ALA A 265 -76.39 32.06 -105.86
C ALA A 265 -76.38 32.80 -107.21
N TYR A 266 -75.39 32.56 -108.07
CA TYR A 266 -75.34 33.22 -109.38
C TYR A 266 -76.57 32.94 -110.24
N LEU A 267 -77.13 31.73 -110.12
CA LEU A 267 -78.30 31.31 -110.90
C LEU A 267 -79.60 31.95 -110.38
N ALA A 268 -79.75 32.05 -109.06
CA ALA A 268 -81.02 32.47 -108.45
C ALA A 268 -81.14 33.97 -108.21
N LEU A 269 -80.04 34.65 -107.88
CA LEU A 269 -80.06 36.06 -107.51
C LEU A 269 -80.64 37.00 -108.58
N PRO A 270 -80.43 36.81 -109.90
CA PRO A 270 -81.06 37.67 -110.90
C PRO A 270 -82.59 37.73 -110.80
N ARG A 271 -83.23 36.60 -110.48
CA ARG A 271 -84.68 36.52 -110.27
C ARG A 271 -85.09 37.15 -108.94
N LEU A 272 -84.39 36.79 -107.86
CA LEU A 272 -84.70 37.27 -106.50
C LEU A 272 -84.53 38.79 -106.36
N LEU A 273 -83.47 39.35 -106.95
CA LEU A 273 -83.22 40.79 -106.92
C LEU A 273 -84.26 41.58 -107.72
N LYS A 274 -84.75 41.02 -108.83
CA LYS A 274 -85.84 41.60 -109.60
C LYS A 274 -87.15 41.56 -108.81
N GLN A 275 -87.44 40.45 -108.12
CA GLN A 275 -88.65 40.26 -107.34
C GLN A 275 -88.69 41.15 -106.09
N ASP A 276 -87.63 41.16 -105.29
CA ASP A 276 -87.65 41.77 -103.95
C ASP A 276 -87.28 43.25 -103.97
N TYR A 277 -86.42 43.65 -104.92
CA TYR A 277 -85.84 44.99 -104.95
C TYR A 277 -86.04 45.71 -106.28
N GLY A 278 -86.70 45.10 -107.27
CA GLY A 278 -86.92 45.69 -108.60
C GLY A 278 -85.63 45.87 -109.40
N ILE A 279 -84.55 45.15 -109.06
CA ILE A 279 -83.24 45.27 -109.71
C ILE A 279 -83.13 44.24 -110.83
N GLU A 280 -83.09 44.69 -112.08
CA GLU A 280 -82.83 43.81 -113.22
C GLU A 280 -81.32 43.65 -113.43
N VAL A 281 -80.79 42.46 -113.13
CA VAL A 281 -79.36 42.15 -113.32
C VAL A 281 -79.03 42.15 -114.82
N GLN A 282 -78.05 42.97 -115.19
CA GLN A 282 -77.49 43.06 -116.53
C GLN A 282 -76.36 42.04 -116.65
N GLY A 283 -76.52 41.06 -117.54
CA GLY A 283 -75.53 40.00 -117.76
C GLY A 283 -75.55 38.93 -116.67
N ARG A 284 -74.36 38.49 -116.23
CA ARG A 284 -74.17 37.39 -115.26
C ARG A 284 -73.50 37.86 -113.99
N LEU A 285 -73.88 37.28 -112.86
CA LEU A 285 -73.14 37.40 -111.61
C LEU A 285 -71.93 36.45 -111.66
N LYS A 286 -70.78 36.90 -111.15
CA LYS A 286 -69.55 36.09 -111.09
C LYS A 286 -68.67 36.49 -109.91
N ARG A 287 -67.78 35.60 -109.50
CA ARG A 287 -66.65 35.96 -108.65
C ARG A 287 -65.63 36.75 -109.46
N ASP A 288 -65.29 37.92 -108.99
CA ASP A 288 -64.30 38.77 -109.65
C ASP A 288 -63.68 39.76 -108.67
N TYR A 289 -62.73 40.54 -109.14
CA TYR A 289 -62.05 41.57 -108.36
C TYR A 289 -62.58 42.96 -108.71
N LEU A 290 -62.86 43.75 -107.68
CA LEU A 290 -63.10 45.18 -107.81
C LEU A 290 -61.90 45.97 -107.30
N VAL A 291 -61.66 47.16 -107.85
CA VAL A 291 -60.55 48.02 -107.43
C VAL A 291 -61.08 49.15 -106.55
N ASP A 292 -60.51 49.33 -105.36
CA ASP A 292 -60.90 50.43 -104.48
C ASP A 292 -60.22 51.76 -104.86
N ARG A 293 -60.55 52.84 -104.14
CA ARG A 293 -59.94 54.18 -104.35
C ARG A 293 -58.41 54.20 -104.24
N GLN A 294 -57.80 53.18 -103.64
CA GLN A 294 -56.36 53.10 -103.37
C GLN A 294 -55.64 52.20 -104.37
N GLY A 295 -56.35 51.65 -105.37
CA GLY A 295 -55.78 50.76 -106.38
C GLY A 295 -55.65 49.30 -105.93
N ASN A 296 -56.24 48.92 -104.79
CA ASN A 296 -56.18 47.54 -104.30
C ASN A 296 -57.28 46.67 -104.92
N TYR A 297 -56.90 45.50 -105.41
CA TYR A 297 -57.85 44.48 -105.86
C TYR A 297 -58.55 43.82 -104.66
N LEU A 298 -59.87 43.82 -104.69
CA LEU A 298 -60.75 43.20 -103.71
C LEU A 298 -61.58 42.12 -104.36
N GLU A 299 -61.32 40.87 -103.98
CA GLU A 299 -62.12 39.75 -104.43
C GLU A 299 -63.52 39.79 -103.82
N VAL A 300 -64.54 39.73 -104.66
CA VAL A 300 -65.94 39.70 -104.29
C VAL A 300 -66.52 38.39 -104.80
N ASN A 301 -67.21 37.65 -103.92
CA ASN A 301 -67.78 36.35 -104.28
C ASN A 301 -68.87 36.54 -105.32
N ILE A 302 -69.71 37.57 -105.21
CA ILE A 302 -70.80 37.84 -106.15
C ILE A 302 -70.68 39.26 -106.67
N LEU A 303 -70.34 39.41 -107.95
CA LEU A 303 -70.25 40.71 -108.62
C LEU A 303 -71.13 40.74 -109.87
N GLY A 304 -71.88 41.82 -110.05
CA GLY A 304 -72.49 42.17 -111.32
C GLY A 304 -73.12 43.56 -111.33
N GLU A 305 -73.73 43.91 -112.45
CA GLU A 305 -74.43 45.19 -112.63
C GLU A 305 -75.93 44.95 -112.76
N GLY A 306 -76.75 45.89 -112.33
CA GLY A 306 -78.20 45.84 -112.47
C GLY A 306 -78.79 47.22 -112.73
N VAL A 307 -80.06 47.28 -113.09
CA VAL A 307 -80.78 48.54 -113.32
C VAL A 307 -82.06 48.56 -112.48
N ARG A 308 -82.33 49.69 -111.82
CA ARG A 308 -83.58 49.93 -111.08
C ARG A 308 -84.03 51.37 -111.31
N GLU A 309 -85.28 51.55 -111.72
CA GLU A 309 -85.88 52.88 -111.96
C GLU A 309 -85.03 53.80 -112.87
N GLY A 310 -84.32 53.21 -113.83
CA GLY A 310 -83.45 53.93 -114.78
C GLY A 310 -82.03 54.19 -114.29
N GLU A 311 -81.67 53.85 -113.04
CA GLU A 311 -80.31 54.00 -112.50
C GLU A 311 -79.51 52.69 -112.51
N THR A 312 -78.21 52.78 -112.81
CA THR A 312 -77.27 51.64 -112.72
C THR A 312 -76.93 51.35 -111.26
N ILE A 313 -76.97 50.07 -110.88
CA ILE A 313 -76.66 49.51 -109.57
C ILE A 313 -75.50 48.53 -109.70
N THR A 314 -74.48 48.65 -108.85
CA THR A 314 -73.41 47.65 -108.75
C THR A 314 -73.70 46.67 -107.61
N ILE A 315 -73.96 45.42 -107.96
CA ILE A 315 -74.21 44.33 -107.01
C ILE A 315 -72.88 43.78 -106.52
N VAL A 316 -72.67 43.83 -105.20
CA VAL A 316 -71.47 43.33 -104.55
C VAL A 316 -71.90 42.38 -103.46
N GLY A 317 -71.38 41.15 -103.46
CA GLY A 317 -71.79 40.17 -102.48
C GLY A 317 -70.72 39.21 -101.98
N GLU A 318 -70.99 38.67 -100.81
CA GLU A 318 -70.13 37.73 -100.09
C GLU A 318 -70.87 36.44 -99.79
N SER A 319 -70.19 35.30 -99.95
CA SER A 319 -70.74 33.98 -99.66
C SER A 319 -70.20 33.49 -98.33
N LYS A 320 -71.10 33.01 -97.46
CA LYS A 320 -70.70 32.51 -96.14
C LYS A 320 -71.49 31.29 -95.72
N ALA A 321 -70.79 30.19 -95.41
CA ALA A 321 -71.46 28.95 -95.01
C ALA A 321 -72.36 29.14 -93.76
N GLN A 322 -71.88 29.91 -92.78
CA GLN A 322 -72.66 30.32 -91.62
C GLN A 322 -72.43 31.81 -91.39
N LEU A 323 -73.51 32.61 -91.36
CA LEU A 323 -73.45 34.07 -91.28
C LEU A 323 -73.70 34.58 -89.85
N SER A 324 -72.83 35.46 -89.38
CA SER A 324 -72.95 36.16 -88.10
C SER A 324 -73.06 37.68 -88.26
N ALA A 325 -73.55 38.36 -87.22
CA ALA A 325 -73.60 39.82 -87.14
C ALA A 325 -72.22 40.47 -87.41
N ASN A 326 -71.16 39.88 -86.86
CA ASN A 326 -69.78 40.34 -87.05
C ASN A 326 -69.28 40.19 -88.49
N GLU A 327 -69.76 39.17 -89.22
CA GLU A 327 -69.38 38.97 -90.63
C GLU A 327 -70.07 39.96 -91.54
N ILE A 328 -71.33 40.32 -91.25
CA ILE A 328 -72.02 41.42 -91.94
C ILE A 328 -71.25 42.73 -91.77
N ASP A 329 -70.88 43.07 -90.52
CA ASP A 329 -70.08 44.26 -90.23
C ASP A 329 -68.72 44.24 -90.92
N ARG A 330 -68.10 43.06 -91.01
CA ARG A 330 -66.81 42.86 -91.68
C ARG A 330 -66.93 43.04 -93.18
N PHE A 331 -67.93 42.44 -93.83
CA PHE A 331 -68.21 42.59 -95.25
C PHE A 331 -68.41 44.06 -95.61
N LEU A 332 -69.27 44.75 -94.85
CA LEU A 332 -69.53 46.18 -95.05
C LEU A 332 -68.26 47.02 -94.88
N ARG A 333 -67.49 46.80 -93.80
CA ARG A 333 -66.28 47.58 -93.53
C ARG A 333 -65.16 47.31 -94.53
N ARG A 334 -64.95 46.04 -94.90
CA ARG A 334 -63.78 45.61 -95.68
C ARG A 334 -64.01 45.61 -97.18
N LYS A 335 -65.25 45.52 -97.65
CA LYS A 335 -65.56 45.54 -99.09
C LYS A 335 -66.43 46.74 -99.42
N VAL A 336 -67.66 46.79 -98.91
CA VAL A 336 -68.66 47.78 -99.36
C VAL A 336 -68.19 49.22 -99.13
N ARG A 337 -67.72 49.58 -97.93
CA ARG A 337 -67.22 50.94 -97.62
C ARG A 337 -66.02 51.37 -98.45
N ARG A 338 -65.17 50.43 -98.87
CA ARG A 338 -63.98 50.74 -99.69
C ARG A 338 -64.36 51.00 -101.15
N LEU A 339 -65.44 50.38 -101.60
CA LEU A 339 -65.97 50.53 -102.96
C LEU A 339 -66.93 51.73 -103.09
N GLN A 340 -67.46 52.23 -101.96
CA GLN A 340 -68.37 53.38 -101.94
C GLN A 340 -67.75 54.60 -102.62
N GLY A 341 -68.48 55.17 -103.59
CA GLY A 341 -68.07 56.32 -104.39
C GLY A 341 -66.99 56.06 -105.44
N VAL A 342 -66.61 54.79 -105.66
CA VAL A 342 -65.92 54.34 -106.89
C VAL A 342 -66.94 53.79 -107.88
N TYR A 343 -67.90 53.03 -107.36
CA TYR A 343 -68.97 52.40 -108.15
C TYR A 343 -70.32 53.03 -107.82
N PRO A 344 -71.20 53.22 -108.83
CA PRO A 344 -72.51 53.82 -108.62
C PRO A 344 -73.44 52.86 -107.87
N ASN A 345 -74.25 53.43 -106.96
CA ASN A 345 -75.36 52.76 -106.29
C ASN A 345 -75.09 51.31 -105.85
N LEU A 346 -74.10 51.12 -104.98
CA LEU A 346 -73.72 49.80 -104.47
C LEU A 346 -74.88 49.10 -103.77
N PHE A 347 -75.16 47.87 -104.20
CA PHE A 347 -76.16 47.00 -103.58
C PHE A 347 -75.48 45.79 -102.92
N PRO A 348 -75.33 45.80 -101.58
CA PRO A 348 -74.63 44.76 -100.86
C PRO A 348 -75.51 43.53 -100.62
N ILE A 349 -75.02 42.36 -101.03
CA ILE A 349 -75.70 41.07 -100.87
C ILE A 349 -74.84 40.12 -100.05
N ILE A 350 -75.45 39.31 -99.20
CA ILE A 350 -74.80 38.14 -98.61
C ILE A 350 -75.63 36.90 -98.93
N VAL A 351 -74.94 35.83 -99.32
CA VAL A 351 -75.56 34.51 -99.47
C VAL A 351 -75.06 33.56 -98.39
N THR A 352 -75.96 32.78 -97.79
CA THR A 352 -75.61 31.90 -96.68
C THR A 352 -76.40 30.60 -96.62
N TYR A 353 -75.88 29.55 -95.99
CA TYR A 353 -76.70 28.37 -95.67
C TYR A 353 -77.52 28.58 -94.39
N MET A 354 -76.96 29.26 -93.39
CA MET A 354 -77.60 29.46 -92.08
C MET A 354 -77.02 30.68 -91.36
N THR A 355 -77.76 31.27 -90.41
CA THR A 355 -77.24 32.30 -89.51
C THR A 355 -76.79 31.70 -88.17
N THR A 356 -75.91 32.39 -87.45
CA THR A 356 -75.51 32.00 -86.08
C THR A 356 -76.61 32.22 -85.05
N SER A 357 -77.53 33.14 -85.33
CA SER A 357 -78.62 33.54 -84.43
C SER A 357 -79.74 34.27 -85.18
N PRO A 358 -80.97 34.38 -84.60
CA PRO A 358 -82.12 34.98 -85.27
C PRO A 358 -82.00 36.49 -85.55
N ASP A 359 -81.26 37.20 -84.70
CA ASP A 359 -81.00 38.65 -84.76
C ASP A 359 -80.11 39.06 -85.94
N VAL A 360 -79.37 38.12 -86.55
CA VAL A 360 -78.47 38.38 -87.68
C VAL A 360 -79.21 38.97 -88.88
N LEU A 361 -80.43 38.49 -89.17
CA LEU A 361 -81.23 39.01 -90.29
C LEU A 361 -81.72 40.43 -90.04
N GLU A 362 -82.10 40.73 -88.80
CA GLU A 362 -82.48 42.07 -88.40
C GLU A 362 -81.27 43.03 -88.49
N HIS A 363 -80.10 42.57 -88.03
CA HIS A 363 -78.83 43.31 -88.10
C HIS A 363 -78.39 43.60 -89.54
N ALA A 364 -78.59 42.66 -90.46
CA ALA A 364 -78.35 42.86 -91.89
C ALA A 364 -79.30 43.90 -92.50
N ARG A 365 -80.61 43.76 -92.21
CA ARG A 365 -81.64 44.67 -92.70
C ARG A 365 -81.41 46.10 -92.22
N GLN A 366 -81.07 46.29 -90.94
CA GLN A 366 -80.74 47.61 -90.36
C GLN A 366 -79.54 48.28 -91.06
N ARG A 367 -78.64 47.50 -91.66
CA ARG A 367 -77.46 48.00 -92.38
C ARG A 367 -77.61 48.02 -93.90
N GLY A 368 -78.81 47.73 -94.40
CA GLY A 368 -79.12 47.76 -95.83
C GLY A 368 -78.45 46.63 -96.63
N VAL A 369 -78.16 45.48 -96.00
CA VAL A 369 -77.60 44.30 -96.68
C VAL A 369 -78.72 43.32 -96.98
N ALA A 370 -78.87 42.97 -98.26
CA ALA A 370 -79.78 41.89 -98.66
C ALA A 370 -79.16 40.54 -98.30
N VAL A 371 -79.89 39.69 -97.62
CA VAL A 371 -79.43 38.34 -97.25
C VAL A 371 -80.32 37.33 -97.92
N TYR A 372 -79.70 36.40 -98.65
CA TYR A 372 -80.37 35.26 -99.27
C TYR A 372 -79.81 33.96 -98.73
N PHE A 373 -80.71 33.03 -98.44
CA PHE A 373 -80.32 31.70 -98.04
C PHE A 373 -80.25 30.76 -99.23
N SER A 374 -79.43 29.72 -99.11
CA SER A 374 -79.34 28.68 -100.13
C SER A 374 -80.68 28.04 -100.52
N TYR A 375 -81.65 28.04 -99.59
CA TYR A 375 -82.99 27.49 -99.84
C TYR A 375 -83.91 28.46 -100.60
N ASP A 376 -83.59 29.76 -100.63
CA ASP A 376 -84.32 30.75 -101.43
C ASP A 376 -84.05 30.56 -102.94
N PHE A 377 -82.94 29.90 -103.28
CA PHE A 377 -82.52 29.68 -104.66
C PHE A 377 -83.37 28.64 -105.42
N ARG A 378 -84.25 27.90 -104.74
CA ARG A 378 -84.99 26.75 -105.31
C ARG A 378 -86.49 26.97 -105.50
N GLN A 379 -87.02 28.15 -105.19
CA GLN A 379 -88.44 28.46 -105.40
C GLN A 379 -88.64 29.08 -106.79
N PRO A 380 -89.65 28.68 -107.58
CA PRO A 380 -89.85 29.18 -108.96
C PRO A 380 -90.17 30.68 -109.01
#